data_AF-A0A7S0FVK3-F1
#
_entry.id   AF-A0A7S0FVK3-F1
#
_cell.length_a   1.000
_cell.length_b   1.000
_cell.length_c   1.000
_cell.angle_alpha   90.00
_cell.angle_beta   90.00
_cell.angle_gamma   90.00
#
_symmetry.space_group_name_H-M   'P 1'
#
loop_
_entity.id
_entity.type
_entity.pdbx_description
1 polymer ?
#
loop_
_entity_poly.entity_id
_entity_poly.type
_entity_poly.pdbx_seq_one_letter_code
_entity_poly.pdbx_strand_id
1 'polypeptide(L)'
;VDYWEGDLMYSSGSEGTHTYSTKAEGVLDDPDHYRDLYQRCYELRRSELHFIIERLPLWVKTMGFFLGGTSEGGMTIARFDDHRYGEMVCGRFINSFSVEYCYFTPTPEAGQIGGQLDVPTLNIIGTKDQYFGPTDSVAKIVASDAVSGYGSKNLTGNGYETFLKQGVETGLVCVLEDGVHSPCKTHDNFLRQLFNTFFTRPGSIWQLDAIWTPDETRRELIEVKHSTVGDPSRKINVVQLFVPRMKFPQQMSLRWVEDMRRMSANDQALKEQMEKEEGEIASEQSQVQKMLNKVRARAKSNEVAFKASSPAKESFYTNDKVLKVKPGHYLKHGL
;
A
#
# COMPACT_ATOMS: atom_id res chain seq x y z
N VAL A 1 13.12 -16.14 -4.14
CA VAL A 1 12.16 -16.23 -5.26
C VAL A 1 11.23 -15.05 -5.10
N ASP A 2 11.26 -14.10 -6.02
CA ASP A 2 10.26 -13.03 -6.04
C ASP A 2 9.00 -13.63 -6.66
N TYR A 3 7.94 -13.79 -5.86
CA TYR A 3 6.67 -14.38 -6.27
C TYR A 3 6.00 -13.62 -7.42
N TRP A 4 6.46 -12.39 -7.70
CA TRP A 4 5.91 -11.48 -8.70
C TRP A 4 6.83 -11.32 -9.92
N GLU A 5 7.97 -12.03 -9.93
CA GLU A 5 8.92 -12.04 -11.04
C GLU A 5 8.30 -12.74 -12.26
N GLY A 6 7.76 -11.94 -13.18
CA GLY A 6 7.13 -12.39 -14.43
C GLY A 6 5.64 -12.06 -14.57
N ASP A 7 4.94 -11.77 -13.46
CA ASP A 7 3.51 -11.43 -13.47
C ASP A 7 3.24 -9.92 -13.43
N LEU A 8 4.26 -9.12 -13.11
CA LEU A 8 4.21 -7.68 -13.24
C LEU A 8 4.66 -7.28 -14.64
N MET A 9 3.73 -6.82 -15.47
CA MET A 9 4.03 -6.11 -16.73
C MET A 9 4.62 -4.73 -16.39
N TYR A 10 5.84 -4.70 -15.86
CA TYR A 10 6.60 -3.48 -15.63
C TYR A 10 7.62 -3.33 -16.76
N SER A 11 7.37 -2.39 -17.67
CA SER A 11 8.31 -2.07 -18.73
C SER A 11 8.98 -0.74 -18.45
N SER A 12 10.26 -0.80 -18.05
CA SER A 12 11.13 0.38 -18.01
C SER A 12 11.37 0.86 -19.44
N GLY A 13 10.87 2.05 -19.78
CA GLY A 13 11.04 2.63 -21.11
C GLY A 13 9.82 2.50 -22.03
N SER A 14 8.65 2.13 -21.50
CA SER A 14 7.39 2.22 -22.26
C SER A 14 7.10 3.66 -22.69
N GLU A 15 6.70 3.85 -23.95
CA GLU A 15 6.21 5.13 -24.47
C GLU A 15 4.69 5.09 -24.62
N GLY A 16 4.02 6.20 -24.34
CA GLY A 16 2.56 6.28 -24.48
C GLY A 16 1.92 7.30 -23.55
N THR A 17 0.65 7.57 -23.79
CA THR A 17 -0.15 8.56 -23.03
C THR A 17 -0.54 8.09 -21.62
N HIS A 18 -0.29 6.81 -21.29
CA HIS A 18 -0.57 6.21 -19.99
C HIS A 18 0.71 5.73 -19.29
N THR A 19 1.89 6.04 -19.84
CA THR A 19 3.16 5.79 -19.16
C THR A 19 3.32 6.85 -18.08
N TYR A 20 3.06 6.48 -16.83
CA TYR A 20 3.39 7.34 -15.70
C TYR A 20 4.83 7.17 -15.25
N SER A 21 5.36 8.22 -14.65
CA SER A 21 6.67 8.23 -14.01
C SER A 21 6.47 8.54 -12.54
N THR A 22 7.17 7.82 -11.66
CA THR A 22 7.16 8.07 -10.22
C THR A 22 8.26 9.06 -9.80
N LYS A 23 8.79 9.85 -10.74
CA LYS A 23 9.80 10.86 -10.48
C LYS A 23 9.12 12.13 -9.95
N ALA A 24 9.47 12.53 -8.74
CA ALA A 24 8.94 13.74 -8.10
C ALA A 24 9.14 14.99 -8.97
N GLU A 25 10.23 15.07 -9.74
CA GLU A 25 10.49 16.22 -10.61
C GLU A 25 9.39 16.39 -11.66
N GLY A 26 9.01 15.31 -12.35
CA GLY A 26 7.94 15.37 -13.35
C GLY A 26 6.63 15.82 -12.73
N VAL A 27 6.32 15.29 -11.54
CA VAL A 27 5.09 15.67 -10.80
C VAL A 27 5.10 17.14 -10.40
N LEU A 28 6.25 17.68 -10.00
CA LEU A 28 6.38 19.08 -9.59
C LEU A 28 6.44 20.05 -10.79
N ASP A 29 6.93 19.59 -11.93
CA ASP A 29 7.01 20.37 -13.17
C ASP A 29 5.62 20.57 -13.81
N ASP A 30 4.75 19.54 -13.76
CA ASP A 30 3.38 19.61 -14.28
C ASP A 30 2.38 18.82 -13.39
N PRO A 31 2.00 19.37 -12.21
CA PRO A 31 1.17 18.65 -11.26
C PRO A 31 -0.23 18.33 -11.80
N ASP A 32 -0.79 19.19 -12.66
CA ASP A 32 -2.12 18.96 -13.25
C ASP A 32 -2.11 17.82 -14.27
N HIS A 33 -1.07 17.76 -15.11
CA HIS A 33 -0.89 16.61 -16.00
C HIS A 33 -0.76 15.30 -15.22
N TYR A 34 0.04 15.27 -14.14
CA TYR A 34 0.20 14.06 -13.35
C TYR A 34 -1.06 13.66 -12.58
N ARG A 35 -1.84 14.63 -12.08
CA ARG A 35 -3.16 14.36 -11.48
C ARG A 35 -4.11 13.71 -12.48
N ASP A 36 -4.18 14.24 -13.71
CA ASP A 36 -4.98 13.67 -14.79
C ASP A 36 -4.46 12.28 -15.20
N LEU A 37 -3.14 12.11 -15.32
CA LEU A 37 -2.52 10.85 -15.69
C LEU A 37 -2.83 9.74 -14.68
N TYR A 38 -2.63 9.98 -13.38
CA TYR A 38 -2.94 8.98 -12.36
C TYR A 38 -4.44 8.70 -12.24
N GLN A 39 -5.29 9.69 -12.50
CA GLN A 39 -6.73 9.47 -12.59
C GLN A 39 -7.09 8.53 -13.74
N ARG A 40 -6.54 8.75 -14.94
CA ARG A 40 -6.77 7.89 -16.11
C ARG A 40 -6.23 6.47 -15.90
N CYS A 41 -5.05 6.34 -15.30
CA CYS A 41 -4.50 5.04 -14.92
C CYS A 41 -5.46 4.30 -13.98
N TYR A 42 -5.93 4.97 -12.92
CA TYR A 42 -6.94 4.39 -12.02
C TYR A 42 -8.22 3.97 -12.75
N GLU A 43 -8.77 4.83 -13.61
CA GLU A 43 -10.01 4.52 -14.34
C GLU A 43 -9.87 3.33 -15.27
N LEU A 44 -8.73 3.20 -15.94
CA LEU A 44 -8.40 2.05 -16.76
C LEU A 44 -8.34 0.78 -15.91
N ARG A 45 -7.56 0.77 -14.84
CA ARG A 45 -7.42 -0.40 -13.94
C ARG A 45 -8.72 -0.79 -13.26
N ARG A 46 -9.52 0.20 -12.84
CA ARG A 46 -10.87 -0.01 -12.30
C ARG A 46 -11.77 -0.69 -13.34
N SER A 47 -11.72 -0.23 -14.59
CA SER A 47 -12.52 -0.82 -15.68
C SER A 47 -12.08 -2.24 -16.01
N GLU A 48 -10.78 -2.51 -16.02
CA GLU A 48 -10.22 -3.86 -16.17
C GLU A 48 -10.68 -4.80 -15.04
N LEU A 49 -10.65 -4.35 -13.78
CA LEU A 49 -11.14 -5.13 -12.64
C LEU A 49 -12.63 -5.44 -12.78
N HIS A 50 -13.46 -4.45 -13.13
CA HIS A 50 -14.89 -4.70 -13.38
C HIS A 50 -15.08 -5.73 -14.49
N PHE A 51 -14.36 -5.59 -15.60
CA PHE A 51 -14.43 -6.51 -16.75
C PHE A 51 -14.07 -7.96 -16.37
N ILE A 52 -13.02 -8.15 -15.57
CA ILE A 52 -12.56 -9.45 -15.07
C ILE A 52 -13.60 -10.06 -14.12
N ILE A 53 -14.02 -9.30 -13.09
CA ILE A 53 -14.95 -9.80 -12.07
C ILE A 53 -16.28 -10.21 -12.70
N GLU A 54 -16.78 -9.44 -13.66
CA GLU A 54 -18.02 -9.76 -14.40
C GLU A 54 -17.92 -11.10 -15.13
N ARG A 55 -16.72 -11.52 -15.56
CA ARG A 55 -16.45 -12.75 -16.30
C ARG A 55 -15.97 -13.91 -15.45
N LEU A 56 -15.79 -13.73 -14.15
CA LEU A 56 -15.45 -14.85 -13.26
C LEU A 56 -16.51 -15.95 -13.36
N PRO A 57 -16.10 -17.23 -13.39
CA PRO A 57 -17.02 -18.35 -13.32
C PRO A 57 -17.94 -18.26 -12.10
N LEU A 58 -19.17 -18.76 -12.23
CA LEU A 58 -20.16 -18.71 -11.14
C LEU A 58 -19.62 -19.33 -9.85
N TRP A 59 -18.90 -20.46 -9.94
CA TRP A 59 -18.33 -21.11 -8.77
C TRP A 59 -17.31 -20.23 -8.01
N VAL A 60 -16.53 -19.39 -8.71
CA VAL A 60 -15.63 -18.42 -8.06
C VAL A 60 -16.45 -17.33 -7.37
N LYS A 61 -17.48 -16.81 -8.04
CA LYS A 61 -18.37 -15.79 -7.45
C LYS A 61 -19.09 -16.32 -6.20
N THR A 62 -19.47 -17.60 -6.21
CA THR A 62 -20.10 -18.27 -5.06
C THR A 62 -19.14 -18.51 -3.90
N MET A 63 -17.88 -18.87 -4.17
CA MET A 63 -16.87 -19.01 -3.11
C MET A 63 -16.36 -17.66 -2.60
N GLY A 64 -16.56 -16.60 -3.38
CA GLY A 64 -15.98 -15.29 -3.15
C GLY A 64 -14.51 -15.22 -3.62
N PHE A 65 -13.98 -14.00 -3.64
CA PHE A 65 -12.63 -13.69 -4.08
C PHE A 65 -12.01 -12.58 -3.24
N PHE A 66 -10.69 -12.51 -3.26
CA PHE A 66 -9.93 -11.42 -2.63
C PHE A 66 -9.49 -10.41 -3.68
N LEU A 67 -9.43 -9.15 -3.28
CA LEU A 67 -8.84 -8.07 -4.07
C LEU A 67 -7.45 -7.76 -3.53
N GLY A 68 -6.50 -7.58 -4.44
CA GLY A 68 -5.09 -7.51 -4.09
C GLY A 68 -4.30 -6.61 -5.02
N GLY A 69 -3.42 -5.78 -4.47
CA GLY A 69 -2.58 -4.92 -5.29
C GLY A 69 -1.34 -4.42 -4.58
N THR A 70 -0.27 -4.26 -5.35
CA THR A 70 0.99 -3.65 -4.91
C THR A 70 1.20 -2.32 -5.64
N SER A 71 1.66 -1.27 -4.94
CA SER A 71 1.97 0.04 -5.56
C SER A 71 0.77 0.67 -6.27
N GLU A 72 0.84 0.94 -7.58
CA GLU A 72 -0.32 1.35 -8.42
C GLU A 72 -1.53 0.41 -8.26
N GLY A 73 -1.28 -0.90 -8.19
CA GLY A 73 -2.33 -1.88 -7.92
C GLY A 73 -2.94 -1.68 -6.54
N GLY A 74 -2.11 -1.36 -5.54
CA GLY A 74 -2.57 -1.04 -4.18
C GLY A 74 -3.44 0.21 -4.15
N MET A 75 -3.05 1.27 -4.88
CA MET A 75 -3.89 2.46 -5.07
C MET A 75 -5.21 2.13 -5.77
N THR A 76 -5.18 1.23 -6.76
CA THR A 76 -6.38 0.82 -7.49
C THR A 76 -7.35 0.10 -6.56
N ILE A 77 -6.87 -0.90 -5.82
CA ILE A 77 -7.69 -1.68 -4.88
C ILE A 77 -8.24 -0.81 -3.76
N ALA A 78 -7.43 0.11 -3.19
CA ALA A 78 -7.90 1.02 -2.15
C ALA A 78 -9.11 1.84 -2.63
N ARG A 79 -9.03 2.37 -3.85
CA ARG A 79 -10.05 3.25 -4.43
C ARG A 79 -11.18 2.49 -5.13
N PHE A 80 -11.11 1.17 -5.26
CA PHE A 80 -12.06 0.42 -6.06
C PHE A 80 -13.44 0.38 -5.39
N ASP A 81 -14.46 0.84 -6.10
CA ASP A 81 -15.84 0.76 -5.65
C ASP A 81 -16.37 -0.67 -5.88
N ASP A 82 -16.33 -1.47 -4.82
CA ASP A 82 -16.78 -2.86 -4.83
C ASP A 82 -18.15 -3.09 -4.20
N HIS A 83 -18.93 -2.04 -3.89
CA HIS A 83 -20.28 -2.17 -3.33
C HIS A 83 -21.19 -3.07 -4.19
N ARG A 84 -21.00 -3.04 -5.51
CA ARG A 84 -21.78 -3.86 -6.46
C ARG A 84 -21.49 -5.36 -6.38
N TYR A 85 -20.46 -5.77 -5.65
CA TYR A 85 -20.07 -7.17 -5.50
C TYR A 85 -20.47 -7.76 -4.14
N GLY A 86 -20.86 -6.91 -3.18
CA GLY A 86 -21.36 -7.35 -1.87
C GLY A 86 -20.40 -8.32 -1.19
N GLU A 87 -20.98 -9.41 -0.67
CA GLU A 87 -20.27 -10.47 0.05
C GLU A 87 -19.33 -11.32 -0.83
N MET A 88 -19.31 -11.13 -2.15
CA MET A 88 -18.35 -11.84 -3.01
C MET A 88 -16.90 -11.39 -2.74
N VAL A 89 -16.69 -10.20 -2.16
CA VAL A 89 -15.35 -9.72 -1.79
C VAL A 89 -15.02 -10.14 -0.37
N CYS A 90 -14.20 -11.19 -0.25
CA CYS A 90 -13.83 -11.77 1.05
C CYS A 90 -12.81 -10.92 1.83
N GLY A 91 -12.09 -10.03 1.15
CA GLY A 91 -11.09 -9.15 1.76
C GLY A 91 -10.27 -8.39 0.72
N ARG A 92 -9.59 -7.33 1.19
CA ARG A 92 -8.66 -6.51 0.41
C ARG A 92 -7.27 -6.55 1.02
N PHE A 93 -6.23 -6.76 0.22
CA PHE A 93 -4.86 -6.46 0.63
C PHE A 93 -4.26 -5.36 -0.25
N ILE A 94 -3.72 -4.34 0.41
CA ILE A 94 -3.13 -3.14 -0.19
C ILE A 94 -1.67 -3.12 0.25
N ASN A 95 -0.79 -3.50 -0.65
CA ASN A 95 0.64 -3.59 -0.41
C ASN A 95 1.38 -2.38 -1.00
N SER A 96 2.32 -1.82 -0.25
CA SER A 96 3.22 -0.75 -0.70
C SER A 96 2.46 0.45 -1.29
N PHE A 97 1.36 0.84 -0.64
CA PHE A 97 0.62 2.08 -0.88
C PHE A 97 0.08 2.55 0.47
N SER A 98 0.24 3.84 0.79
CA SER A 98 -0.06 4.35 2.13
C SER A 98 -1.54 4.57 2.41
N VAL A 99 -2.42 4.54 1.39
CA VAL A 99 -3.85 4.89 1.57
C VAL A 99 -4.01 6.27 2.19
N GLU A 100 -3.28 7.24 1.64
CA GLU A 100 -3.31 8.64 2.05
C GLU A 100 -3.35 9.55 0.82
N TYR A 101 -3.74 10.81 1.04
CA TYR A 101 -3.62 11.83 0.01
C TYR A 101 -2.14 12.13 -0.28
N CYS A 102 -1.68 11.73 -1.46
CA CYS A 102 -0.30 11.85 -1.93
C CYS A 102 -0.26 12.15 -3.43
N TYR A 103 0.94 12.14 -4.03
CA TYR A 103 1.13 12.38 -5.46
C TYR A 103 0.41 11.38 -6.37
N PHE A 104 0.07 10.17 -5.90
CA PHE A 104 -0.69 9.19 -6.70
C PHE A 104 -2.19 9.46 -6.72
N THR A 105 -2.67 10.33 -5.84
CA THR A 105 -4.10 10.53 -5.58
C THR A 105 -4.44 11.97 -5.94
N PRO A 106 -5.22 12.21 -7.01
CA PRO A 106 -5.44 13.57 -7.50
C PRO A 106 -6.19 14.46 -6.50
N THR A 107 -7.03 13.87 -5.65
CA THR A 107 -7.81 14.57 -4.61
C THR A 107 -7.67 13.87 -3.25
N PRO A 108 -8.03 14.53 -2.14
CA PRO A 108 -8.04 13.92 -0.80
C PRO A 108 -8.92 12.67 -0.69
N GLU A 109 -10.01 12.60 -1.44
CA GLU A 109 -10.92 11.45 -1.49
C GLU A 109 -10.29 10.27 -2.24
N ALA A 110 -9.43 10.53 -3.23
CA ALA A 110 -8.67 9.48 -3.89
C ALA A 110 -7.62 8.81 -2.97
N GLY A 111 -7.30 9.41 -1.82
CA GLY A 111 -6.47 8.83 -0.77
C GLY A 111 -7.23 7.97 0.24
N GLN A 112 -8.46 7.58 -0.06
CA GLN A 112 -9.36 6.88 0.86
C GLN A 112 -9.83 5.53 0.29
N ILE A 113 -10.41 4.69 1.14
CA ILE A 113 -11.12 3.48 0.73
C ILE A 113 -12.39 3.88 -0.04
N GLY A 114 -12.49 3.43 -1.29
CA GLY A 114 -13.63 3.73 -2.17
C GLY A 114 -14.77 2.71 -2.14
N GLY A 115 -14.50 1.51 -1.59
CA GLY A 115 -15.44 0.39 -1.51
C GLY A 115 -16.14 0.25 -0.16
N GLN A 116 -16.72 -0.92 0.06
CA GLN A 116 -17.44 -1.29 1.30
C GLN A 116 -16.50 -1.25 2.52
N LEU A 117 -16.93 -0.67 3.64
CA LEU A 117 -16.09 -0.50 4.84
C LEU A 117 -16.10 -1.70 5.79
N ASP A 118 -17.02 -2.65 5.60
CA ASP A 118 -17.15 -3.91 6.34
C ASP A 118 -16.24 -5.03 5.81
N VAL A 119 -15.78 -4.93 4.55
CA VAL A 119 -14.83 -5.88 3.96
C VAL A 119 -13.47 -5.79 4.69
N PRO A 120 -12.95 -6.93 5.21
CA PRO A 120 -11.66 -6.97 5.89
C PRO A 120 -10.53 -6.41 5.04
N THR A 121 -9.81 -5.42 5.56
CA THR A 121 -8.79 -4.69 4.80
C THR A 121 -7.42 -4.76 5.47
N LEU A 122 -6.43 -5.25 4.72
CA LEU A 122 -5.03 -5.37 5.12
C LEU A 122 -4.18 -4.33 4.39
N ASN A 123 -3.44 -3.49 5.10
CA ASN A 123 -2.42 -2.60 4.55
C ASN A 123 -1.03 -3.04 4.97
N ILE A 124 -0.09 -3.12 4.03
CA ILE A 124 1.30 -3.53 4.26
C ILE A 124 2.20 -2.48 3.65
N ILE A 125 3.13 -1.92 4.43
CA ILE A 125 4.07 -0.91 3.93
C ILE A 125 5.38 -0.94 4.72
N GLY A 126 6.49 -0.66 4.04
CA GLY A 126 7.80 -0.57 4.67
C GLY A 126 8.09 0.83 5.22
N THR A 127 8.85 0.93 6.31
CA THR A 127 9.25 2.22 6.90
C THR A 127 10.19 3.02 6.01
N LYS A 128 10.82 2.39 5.01
CA LYS A 128 11.73 2.99 4.03
C LYS A 128 11.16 2.94 2.61
N ASP A 129 9.83 2.84 2.47
CA ASP A 129 9.19 2.91 1.15
C ASP A 129 9.49 4.26 0.48
N GLN A 130 10.25 4.21 -0.61
CA GLN A 130 10.74 5.39 -1.31
C GLN A 130 9.68 6.13 -2.14
N TYR A 131 8.46 5.61 -2.22
CA TYR A 131 7.37 6.23 -2.97
C TYR A 131 6.30 6.78 -2.03
N PHE A 132 5.83 5.97 -1.08
CA PHE A 132 4.68 6.29 -0.21
C PHE A 132 5.04 6.45 1.26
N GLY A 133 6.30 6.23 1.65
CA GLY A 133 6.75 6.38 3.03
C GLY A 133 6.62 7.81 3.56
N PRO A 134 6.66 8.00 4.89
CA PRO A 134 6.51 9.31 5.52
C PRO A 134 7.77 10.18 5.44
N THR A 135 8.92 9.55 5.16
CA THR A 135 10.25 10.15 5.13
C THR A 135 10.99 9.73 3.88
N ASP A 136 11.81 10.62 3.32
CA ASP A 136 12.67 10.32 2.17
C ASP A 136 11.94 9.55 1.04
N SER A 137 10.75 10.02 0.69
CA SER A 137 9.91 9.40 -0.35
C SER A 137 9.45 10.41 -1.39
N VAL A 138 9.03 9.94 -2.55
CA VAL A 138 8.41 10.77 -3.61
C VAL A 138 7.18 11.49 -3.05
N ALA A 139 6.29 10.78 -2.35
CA ALA A 139 5.12 11.37 -1.72
C ALA A 139 5.48 12.48 -0.74
N LYS A 140 6.50 12.27 0.11
CA LYS A 140 6.93 13.31 1.05
C LYS A 140 7.59 14.50 0.35
N ILE A 141 8.38 14.26 -0.70
CA ILE A 141 9.01 15.34 -1.48
C ILE A 141 7.95 16.20 -2.15
N VAL A 142 7.03 15.58 -2.91
CA VAL A 142 5.94 16.29 -3.60
C VAL A 142 5.06 17.01 -2.59
N ALA A 143 4.66 16.33 -1.51
CA ALA A 143 3.83 16.95 -0.49
C ALA A 143 4.56 18.05 0.28
N SER A 144 5.88 18.08 0.37
CA SER A 144 6.61 19.14 1.10
C SER A 144 6.87 20.38 0.25
N ASP A 145 6.77 20.29 -1.08
CA ASP A 145 6.92 21.45 -1.95
C ASP A 145 5.78 22.47 -1.71
N ALA A 146 6.15 23.74 -1.66
CA ALA A 146 5.23 24.84 -1.31
C ALA A 146 4.63 25.53 -2.54
N VAL A 147 5.18 25.28 -3.73
CA VAL A 147 4.85 26.02 -4.96
C VAL A 147 3.91 25.19 -5.84
N SER A 148 4.32 23.97 -6.21
CA SER A 148 3.56 23.07 -7.09
C SER A 148 3.15 21.76 -6.41
N GLY A 149 3.70 21.49 -5.23
CA GLY A 149 3.41 20.30 -4.43
C GLY A 149 1.94 20.16 -4.01
N TYR A 150 1.49 18.91 -3.92
CA TYR A 150 0.18 18.53 -3.38
C TYR A 150 0.28 17.21 -2.60
N GLY A 151 -0.81 16.84 -1.91
CA GLY A 151 -0.81 15.74 -0.95
C GLY A 151 -0.86 16.23 0.50
N SER A 152 -1.01 15.30 1.43
CA SER A 152 -1.02 15.58 2.86
C SER A 152 0.36 16.03 3.32
N LYS A 153 0.44 17.17 4.03
CA LYS A 153 1.71 17.59 4.66
C LYS A 153 2.12 16.65 5.81
N ASN A 154 1.13 15.99 6.41
CA ASN A 154 1.25 15.10 7.56
C ASN A 154 1.11 13.62 7.16
N LEU A 155 1.81 13.20 6.10
CA LEU A 155 1.86 11.78 5.72
C LEU A 155 2.44 10.94 6.86
N THR A 156 1.68 9.93 7.27
CA THR A 156 2.13 8.90 8.21
C THR A 156 2.74 7.70 7.47
N GLY A 157 2.51 7.61 6.15
CA GLY A 157 3.04 6.59 5.27
C GLY A 157 2.41 5.22 5.49
N ASN A 158 1.16 5.17 5.99
CA ASN A 158 0.37 3.96 6.18
C ASN A 158 -1.13 4.29 6.32
N GLY A 159 -1.98 3.26 6.20
CA GLY A 159 -3.44 3.44 6.14
C GLY A 159 -4.16 3.58 7.48
N TYR A 160 -3.47 3.55 8.63
CA TYR A 160 -4.11 3.44 9.94
C TYR A 160 -5.10 4.59 10.22
N GLU A 161 -4.64 5.83 10.10
CA GLU A 161 -5.48 7.01 10.33
C GLU A 161 -6.64 7.10 9.33
N THR A 162 -6.43 6.69 8.09
CA THR A 162 -7.49 6.63 7.08
C THR A 162 -8.56 5.61 7.45
N PHE A 163 -8.16 4.42 7.90
CA PHE A 163 -9.08 3.37 8.34
C PHE A 163 -9.91 3.83 9.53
N LEU A 164 -9.27 4.49 10.50
CA LEU A 164 -9.93 5.09 11.66
C LEU A 164 -10.94 6.16 11.27
N LYS A 165 -10.55 7.07 10.38
CA LYS A 165 -11.38 8.20 9.95
C LYS A 165 -12.61 7.75 9.17
N GLN A 166 -12.47 6.73 8.32
CA GLN A 166 -13.58 6.23 7.51
C GLN A 166 -14.46 5.25 8.27
N GLY A 167 -13.96 4.61 9.32
CA GLY A 167 -14.69 3.60 10.06
C GLY A 167 -14.66 2.24 9.38
N VAL A 168 -13.48 1.81 8.89
CA VAL A 168 -13.27 0.44 8.41
C VAL A 168 -13.53 -0.53 9.57
N GLU A 169 -14.49 -1.44 9.42
CA GLU A 169 -14.96 -2.30 10.53
C GLU A 169 -13.88 -3.28 11.00
N THR A 170 -13.13 -3.84 10.05
CA THR A 170 -12.04 -4.79 10.31
C THR A 170 -10.82 -4.40 9.49
N GLY A 171 -9.77 -3.93 10.17
CA GLY A 171 -8.53 -3.47 9.53
C GLY A 171 -7.27 -3.96 10.23
N LEU A 172 -6.26 -4.31 9.44
CA LEU A 172 -4.89 -4.53 9.94
C LEU A 172 -3.91 -3.71 9.11
N VAL A 173 -3.04 -2.96 9.78
CA VAL A 173 -1.98 -2.17 9.17
C VAL A 173 -0.63 -2.70 9.66
N CYS A 174 0.19 -3.20 8.74
CA CYS A 174 1.52 -3.73 9.04
C CYS A 174 2.59 -2.75 8.52
N VAL A 175 3.40 -2.24 9.43
CA VAL A 175 4.52 -1.34 9.13
C VAL A 175 5.85 -2.08 9.35
N LEU A 176 6.60 -2.31 8.28
CA LEU A 176 7.73 -3.23 8.23
C LEU A 176 9.07 -2.50 8.38
N GLU A 177 9.84 -2.82 9.42
CA GLU A 177 11.10 -2.17 9.76
C GLU A 177 12.14 -2.29 8.64
N ASP A 178 12.66 -1.16 8.18
CA ASP A 178 13.60 -1.08 7.06
C ASP A 178 13.08 -1.68 5.73
N GLY A 179 11.79 -2.02 5.67
CA GLY A 179 11.13 -2.42 4.43
C GLY A 179 11.17 -1.29 3.41
N VAL A 180 11.66 -1.60 2.21
CA VAL A 180 11.58 -0.74 1.02
C VAL A 180 10.27 -0.98 0.28
N HIS A 181 10.09 -0.32 -0.87
CA HIS A 181 8.95 -0.59 -1.74
C HIS A 181 8.90 -2.07 -2.16
N SER A 182 7.79 -2.74 -1.88
CA SER A 182 7.66 -4.20 -1.94
C SER A 182 8.59 -4.93 -0.95
N PRO A 183 8.21 -5.04 0.33
CA PRO A 183 9.07 -5.59 1.39
C PRO A 183 9.20 -7.13 1.34
N CYS A 184 8.88 -7.77 0.21
CA CYS A 184 8.98 -9.22 0.03
C CYS A 184 10.38 -9.76 0.29
N LYS A 185 11.43 -9.04 -0.11
CA LYS A 185 12.82 -9.46 0.14
C LYS A 185 13.20 -9.41 1.62
N THR A 186 12.68 -8.43 2.35
CA THR A 186 13.11 -8.12 3.71
C THR A 186 12.23 -8.75 4.79
N HIS A 187 11.03 -9.23 4.44
CA HIS A 187 10.05 -9.75 5.40
C HIS A 187 9.27 -10.98 4.87
N ASP A 188 9.85 -11.77 3.96
CA ASP A 188 9.18 -12.90 3.31
C ASP A 188 8.52 -13.87 4.32
N ASN A 189 9.27 -14.24 5.36
CA ASN A 189 8.79 -15.13 6.43
C ASN A 189 7.54 -14.59 7.13
N PHE A 190 7.53 -13.30 7.46
CA PHE A 190 6.36 -12.63 8.03
C PHE A 190 5.19 -12.62 7.04
N LEU A 191 5.44 -12.19 5.80
CA LEU A 191 4.40 -12.02 4.78
C LEU A 191 3.69 -13.34 4.44
N ARG A 192 4.41 -14.45 4.36
CA ARG A 192 3.80 -15.78 4.14
C ARG A 192 2.82 -16.17 5.24
N GLN A 193 3.20 -15.96 6.50
CA GLN A 193 2.31 -16.27 7.63
C GLN A 193 1.12 -15.30 7.67
N LEU A 194 1.38 -14.03 7.38
CA LEU A 194 0.34 -13.00 7.30
C LEU A 194 -0.70 -13.35 6.25
N PHE A 195 -0.27 -13.64 5.02
CA PHE A 195 -1.18 -14.00 3.93
C PHE A 195 -1.93 -15.31 4.20
N ASN A 196 -1.26 -16.33 4.74
CA ASN A 196 -1.94 -17.55 5.16
C ASN A 196 -3.04 -17.26 6.20
N THR A 197 -2.77 -16.40 7.17
CA THR A 197 -3.76 -16.00 8.18
C THR A 197 -4.89 -15.17 7.56
N PHE A 198 -4.57 -14.20 6.71
CA PHE A 198 -5.54 -13.32 6.07
C PHE A 198 -6.49 -14.07 5.14
N PHE A 199 -5.99 -14.95 4.29
CA PHE A 199 -6.81 -15.70 3.34
C PHE A 199 -7.64 -16.81 3.99
N THR A 200 -7.28 -17.25 5.21
CA THR A 200 -8.07 -18.25 5.95
C THR A 200 -9.02 -17.63 6.97
N ARG A 201 -8.70 -16.45 7.51
CA ARG A 201 -9.45 -15.79 8.60
C ARG A 201 -9.55 -14.27 8.41
N PRO A 202 -10.05 -13.77 7.27
CA PRO A 202 -10.01 -12.34 6.96
C PRO A 202 -10.75 -11.49 7.99
N GLY A 203 -11.95 -11.90 8.43
CA GLY A 203 -12.73 -11.18 9.45
C GLY A 203 -12.10 -11.14 10.85
N SER A 204 -11.03 -11.90 11.11
CA SER A 204 -10.29 -11.88 12.36
C SER A 204 -8.87 -11.36 12.20
N ILE A 205 -8.53 -10.73 11.06
CA ILE A 205 -7.15 -10.31 10.79
C ILE A 205 -6.61 -9.30 11.80
N TRP A 206 -7.49 -8.49 12.39
CA TRP A 206 -7.15 -7.54 13.45
C TRP A 206 -6.66 -8.22 14.74
N GLN A 207 -6.92 -9.52 14.92
CA GLN A 207 -6.48 -10.33 16.07
C GLN A 207 -5.15 -11.05 15.82
N LEU A 208 -4.33 -10.58 14.88
CA LEU A 208 -3.14 -11.33 14.46
C LEU A 208 -2.22 -11.67 15.63
N ASP A 209 -2.06 -10.75 16.59
CA ASP A 209 -1.30 -10.94 17.82
C ASP A 209 -1.84 -12.10 18.67
N ALA A 210 -3.15 -12.16 18.88
CA ALA A 210 -3.79 -13.25 19.61
C ALA A 210 -3.70 -14.58 18.83
N ILE A 211 -3.88 -14.55 17.51
CA ILE A 211 -3.80 -15.75 16.65
C ILE A 211 -2.38 -16.33 16.66
N TRP A 212 -1.34 -15.47 16.70
CA TRP A 212 0.06 -15.89 16.65
C TRP A 212 0.67 -16.12 18.03
N THR A 213 0.00 -15.73 19.12
CA THR A 213 0.46 -15.92 20.51
C THR A 213 0.94 -17.34 20.84
N PRO A 214 0.29 -18.43 20.38
CA PRO A 214 0.74 -19.80 20.69
C PRO A 214 2.08 -20.20 20.05
N ASP A 215 2.51 -19.49 19.00
CA ASP A 215 3.75 -19.75 18.28
C ASP A 215 4.78 -18.67 18.65
N GLU A 216 5.79 -19.05 19.42
CA GLU A 216 6.81 -18.13 19.92
C GLU A 216 7.57 -17.43 18.78
N THR A 217 7.87 -18.14 17.70
CA THR A 217 8.56 -17.58 16.54
C THR A 217 7.72 -16.49 15.88
N ARG A 218 6.42 -16.74 15.67
CA ARG A 218 5.50 -15.77 15.05
C ARG A 218 5.19 -14.60 15.96
N ARG A 219 5.01 -14.83 17.25
CA ARG A 219 4.74 -13.79 18.25
C ARG A 219 5.84 -12.73 18.26
N GLU A 220 7.10 -13.14 18.10
CA GLU A 220 8.25 -12.23 18.03
C GLU A 220 8.33 -11.41 16.73
N LEU A 221 7.56 -11.76 15.69
CA LEU A 221 7.56 -11.03 14.41
C LEU A 221 6.73 -9.75 14.45
N ILE A 222 5.97 -9.50 15.51
CA ILE A 222 5.01 -8.40 15.55
C ILE A 222 5.00 -7.69 16.90
N GLU A 223 4.77 -6.39 16.85
CA GLU A 223 4.53 -5.54 18.00
C GLU A 223 3.29 -4.70 17.74
N VAL A 224 2.28 -4.79 18.60
CA VAL A 224 1.08 -3.94 18.51
C VAL A 224 1.44 -2.52 18.93
N LYS A 225 1.32 -1.56 18.00
CA LYS A 225 1.58 -0.13 18.28
C LYS A 225 0.31 0.63 18.62
N HIS A 226 -0.76 0.36 17.86
CA HIS A 226 -2.05 1.01 18.04
C HIS A 226 -3.18 0.01 17.86
N SER A 227 -4.28 0.19 18.58
CA SER A 227 -5.45 -0.69 18.52
C SER A 227 -6.69 0.07 18.94
N THR A 228 -7.80 -0.14 18.22
CA THR A 228 -9.14 0.32 18.65
C THR A 228 -9.91 -0.75 19.42
N VAL A 229 -9.34 -1.93 19.59
CA VAL A 229 -10.03 -3.06 20.23
C VAL A 229 -10.37 -2.70 21.67
N GLY A 230 -11.66 -2.81 22.00
CA GLY A 230 -12.16 -2.50 23.34
C GLY A 230 -12.40 -1.02 23.60
N ASP A 231 -12.20 -0.13 22.62
CA ASP A 231 -12.60 1.28 22.72
C ASP A 231 -14.13 1.41 22.57
N PRO A 232 -14.90 1.71 23.64
CA PRO A 232 -16.36 1.79 23.56
C PRO A 232 -16.85 2.95 22.69
N SER A 233 -16.00 3.93 22.40
CA SER A 233 -16.33 5.05 21.52
C SER A 233 -16.27 4.69 20.03
N ARG A 234 -15.64 3.55 19.69
CA ARG A 234 -15.38 3.10 18.33
C ARG A 234 -15.95 1.70 18.10
N LYS A 235 -16.92 1.57 17.20
CA LYS A 235 -17.47 0.26 16.78
C LYS A 235 -16.67 -0.38 15.65
N ILE A 236 -15.34 -0.25 15.69
CA ILE A 236 -14.43 -0.75 14.65
C ILE A 236 -13.25 -1.47 15.28
N ASN A 237 -12.70 -2.46 14.58
CA ASN A 237 -11.53 -3.23 14.98
C ASN A 237 -10.38 -2.98 14.00
N VAL A 238 -9.56 -1.96 14.30
CA VAL A 238 -8.39 -1.59 13.51
C VAL A 238 -7.15 -1.68 14.37
N VAL A 239 -6.17 -2.47 13.93
CA VAL A 239 -4.90 -2.67 14.63
C VAL A 239 -3.74 -2.26 13.72
N GLN A 240 -2.76 -1.56 14.30
CA GLN A 240 -1.48 -1.29 13.67
C GLN A 240 -0.39 -2.11 14.34
N LEU A 241 0.32 -2.88 13.52
CA LEU A 241 1.49 -3.65 13.91
C LEU A 241 2.75 -2.99 13.36
N PHE A 242 3.78 -2.96 14.21
CA PHE A 242 5.15 -2.82 13.77
C PHE A 242 5.76 -4.20 13.64
N VAL A 243 6.48 -4.44 12.55
CA VAL A 243 7.09 -5.73 12.22
C VAL A 243 8.60 -5.52 12.23
N PRO A 244 9.30 -5.87 13.33
CA PRO A 244 10.75 -5.74 13.40
C PRO A 244 11.43 -6.69 12.41
N ARG A 245 12.66 -6.35 12.04
CA ARG A 245 13.49 -7.22 11.22
C ARG A 245 13.84 -8.49 12.01
N MET A 246 13.68 -9.64 11.38
CA MET A 246 14.06 -10.91 12.02
C MET A 246 15.58 -10.97 12.21
N LYS A 247 16.00 -11.61 13.31
CA LYS A 247 17.39 -11.96 13.60
C LYS A 247 17.85 -13.23 12.86
N PHE A 248 17.11 -13.64 11.84
CA PHE A 248 17.35 -14.83 11.02
C PHE A 248 17.15 -14.45 9.55
N PRO A 249 17.85 -15.13 8.63
CA PRO A 249 17.72 -14.86 7.20
C PRO A 249 16.26 -14.95 6.73
N GLN A 250 15.83 -14.01 5.90
CA GLN A 250 14.41 -13.83 5.57
C GLN A 250 13.85 -14.94 4.69
N GLN A 251 14.71 -15.61 3.94
CA GLN A 251 14.35 -16.73 3.07
C GLN A 251 14.40 -18.10 3.79
N MET A 252 14.84 -18.11 5.05
CA MET A 252 14.94 -19.33 5.87
C MET A 252 13.56 -19.75 6.38
N SER A 253 13.14 -20.98 6.15
CA SER A 253 11.83 -21.44 6.65
C SER A 253 11.70 -21.32 8.17
N LEU A 254 10.52 -20.94 8.68
CA LEU A 254 10.28 -20.81 10.13
C LEU A 254 10.56 -22.10 10.91
N ARG A 255 10.29 -23.28 10.32
CA ARG A 255 10.65 -24.57 10.93
C ARG A 255 12.16 -24.68 11.17
N TRP A 256 12.95 -24.25 10.19
CA TRP A 256 14.41 -24.25 10.33
C TRP A 256 14.88 -23.22 11.37
N VAL A 257 14.22 -22.06 11.45
CA VAL A 257 14.46 -21.08 12.54
C VAL A 257 14.19 -21.71 13.91
N GLU A 258 13.10 -22.45 14.07
CA GLU A 258 12.77 -23.17 15.31
C GLU A 258 13.80 -24.27 15.65
N ASP A 259 14.19 -25.07 14.66
CA ASP A 259 15.20 -26.11 14.84
C ASP A 259 16.56 -25.50 15.26
N MET A 260 16.95 -24.38 14.64
CA MET A 260 18.15 -23.61 15.00
C MET A 260 18.08 -23.00 16.40
N ARG A 261 16.90 -22.58 16.88
CA ARG A 261 16.75 -22.13 18.28
C ARG A 261 17.00 -23.26 19.28
N ARG A 262 16.70 -24.51 18.89
CA ARG A 262 16.90 -25.70 19.73
C ARG A 262 18.32 -26.25 19.65
N MET A 263 18.98 -26.09 18.51
CA MET A 263 20.34 -26.56 18.26
C MET A 263 21.31 -25.39 18.44
N SER A 264 22.06 -25.33 19.55
CA SER A 264 22.98 -24.22 19.88
C SER A 264 24.21 -24.09 18.95
N ALA A 265 24.13 -24.52 17.69
CA ALA A 265 25.27 -24.74 16.81
C ALA A 265 24.94 -24.44 15.35
N ASN A 266 25.04 -23.17 14.96
CA ASN A 266 25.59 -22.72 13.67
C ASN A 266 25.57 -21.19 13.56
N ASP A 267 26.23 -20.55 14.51
CA ASP A 267 26.21 -19.09 14.65
C ASP A 267 26.92 -18.38 13.49
N GLN A 268 27.96 -19.00 12.92
CA GLN A 268 28.81 -18.37 11.90
C GLN A 268 28.15 -18.31 10.52
N ALA A 269 27.61 -19.43 10.01
CA ALA A 269 26.95 -19.46 8.71
C ALA A 269 25.68 -18.60 8.69
N LEU A 270 24.96 -18.54 9.82
CA LEU A 270 23.82 -17.65 10.00
C LEU A 270 24.24 -16.18 9.90
N LYS A 271 25.31 -15.80 10.63
CA LYS A 271 25.88 -14.44 10.58
C LYS A 271 26.30 -14.06 9.18
N GLU A 272 27.02 -14.92 8.47
CA GLU A 272 27.46 -14.66 7.10
C GLU A 272 26.27 -14.45 6.14
N GLN A 273 25.21 -15.25 6.27
CA GLN A 273 24.01 -15.08 5.46
C GLN A 273 23.26 -13.78 5.81
N MET A 274 23.16 -13.44 7.09
CA MET A 274 22.57 -12.19 7.57
C MET A 274 23.33 -10.97 7.05
N GLU A 275 24.66 -10.97 7.17
CA GLU A 275 25.54 -9.90 6.69
C GLU A 275 25.42 -9.71 5.17
N LYS A 276 25.27 -10.80 4.42
CA LYS A 276 25.01 -10.73 2.98
C LYS A 276 23.66 -10.06 2.67
N GLU A 277 22.58 -10.49 3.32
CA GLU A 277 21.25 -9.87 3.15
C GLU A 277 21.28 -8.38 3.55
N GLU A 278 21.97 -8.05 4.64
CA GLU A 278 22.21 -6.66 5.07
C GLU A 278 22.95 -5.83 4.02
N GLY A 279 24.02 -6.37 3.43
CA GLY A 279 24.78 -5.71 2.38
C GLY A 279 23.95 -5.44 1.11
N GLU A 280 23.10 -6.40 0.72
CA GLU A 280 22.19 -6.24 -0.42
C GLU A 280 21.16 -5.14 -0.18
N ILE A 281 20.53 -5.13 1.01
CA ILE A 281 19.55 -4.11 1.40
C ILE A 281 20.22 -2.73 1.48
N ALA A 282 21.38 -2.62 2.12
CA ALA A 282 22.10 -1.36 2.23
C ALA A 282 22.50 -0.79 0.86
N SER A 283 22.88 -1.67 -0.08
CA SER A 283 23.15 -1.30 -1.46
C SER A 283 21.91 -0.73 -2.16
N GLU A 284 20.76 -1.41 -2.04
CA GLU A 284 19.48 -0.97 -2.60
C GLU A 284 19.04 0.38 -2.01
N GLN A 285 19.06 0.52 -0.68
CA GLN A 285 18.77 1.77 0.00
C GLN A 285 19.72 2.90 -0.40
N SER A 286 21.01 2.62 -0.61
CA SER A 286 21.98 3.61 -1.09
C SER A 286 21.69 4.08 -2.52
N GLN A 287 21.29 3.18 -3.41
CA GLN A 287 20.89 3.52 -4.78
C GLN A 287 19.63 4.40 -4.78
N VAL A 288 18.65 4.05 -3.96
CA VAL A 288 17.43 4.83 -3.73
C VAL A 288 17.77 6.22 -3.18
N GLN A 289 18.63 6.31 -2.16
CA GLN A 289 19.01 7.60 -1.58
C GLN A 289 19.73 8.49 -2.61
N LYS A 290 20.59 7.91 -3.45
CA LYS A 290 21.23 8.64 -4.55
C LYS A 290 20.21 9.16 -5.56
N MET A 291 19.17 8.39 -5.86
CA MET A 291 18.06 8.82 -6.71
C MET A 291 17.34 10.02 -6.08
N LEU A 292 16.92 9.92 -4.82
CA LEU A 292 16.19 10.96 -4.10
C LEU A 292 17.03 12.23 -3.88
N ASN A 293 18.33 12.10 -3.65
CA ASN A 293 19.22 13.25 -3.51
C ASN A 293 19.37 14.02 -4.82
N LYS A 294 19.38 13.34 -5.98
CA LYS A 294 19.38 14.01 -7.30
C LYS A 294 18.10 14.83 -7.51
N VAL A 295 16.95 14.29 -7.10
CA VAL A 295 15.66 14.98 -7.12
C VAL A 295 15.75 16.27 -6.28
N ARG A 296 16.22 16.16 -5.04
CA ARG A 296 16.33 17.29 -4.10
C ARG A 296 17.29 18.38 -4.57
N ALA A 297 18.46 17.99 -5.09
CA ALA A 297 19.47 18.95 -5.54
C ALA A 297 18.95 19.81 -6.69
N ARG A 298 18.17 19.21 -7.61
CA ARG A 298 17.58 19.91 -8.74
C ARG A 298 16.37 20.77 -8.36
N ALA A 299 15.52 20.30 -7.44
CA ALA A 299 14.44 21.11 -6.89
C ALA A 299 14.97 22.41 -6.23
N LYS A 300 16.13 22.35 -5.57
CA LYS A 300 16.79 23.52 -4.96
C LYS A 300 17.48 24.45 -5.96
N SER A 301 17.88 23.97 -7.13
CA SER A 301 18.59 24.80 -8.13
C SER A 301 17.66 25.63 -9.03
N ASN A 302 16.34 25.47 -8.92
CA ASN A 302 15.36 26.20 -9.72
C ASN A 302 15.06 27.60 -9.14
N GLU A 303 16.09 28.45 -9.11
CA GLU A 303 16.00 29.89 -8.87
C GLU A 303 15.50 30.68 -10.10
N VAL A 304 14.77 30.01 -10.99
CA VAL A 304 14.10 30.65 -12.12
C VAL A 304 12.64 30.29 -12.01
N ALA A 305 11.77 31.29 -11.84
CA ALA A 305 10.35 31.16 -12.04
C ALA A 305 10.10 30.49 -13.40
N PHE A 306 9.75 29.21 -13.39
CA PHE A 306 9.42 28.48 -14.61
C PHE A 306 8.09 29.03 -15.10
N LYS A 307 8.15 29.84 -16.16
CA LYS A 307 6.96 30.27 -16.90
C LYS A 307 6.20 29.01 -17.31
N ALA A 308 4.98 28.86 -16.79
CA ALA A 308 3.99 27.92 -17.31
C ALA A 308 3.92 28.10 -18.83
N SER A 309 4.53 27.18 -19.57
CA SER A 309 4.59 27.23 -21.04
C SER A 309 3.62 26.21 -21.61
N SER A 310 2.34 26.39 -21.31
CA SER A 310 1.20 25.97 -22.12
C SER A 310 -0.08 26.56 -21.53
N PRO A 311 -1.05 26.98 -22.36
CA PRO A 311 -2.37 27.29 -21.85
C PRO A 311 -2.91 26.05 -21.14
N ALA A 312 -3.51 26.24 -19.96
CA ALA A 312 -4.16 25.17 -19.21
C ALA A 312 -5.05 24.37 -20.16
N LYS A 313 -4.64 23.14 -20.49
CA LYS A 313 -5.55 22.19 -21.13
C LYS A 313 -6.70 21.99 -20.14
N GLU A 314 -7.94 22.00 -20.62
CA GLU A 314 -9.10 21.69 -19.79
C GLU A 314 -8.80 20.41 -19.02
N SER A 315 -8.60 20.53 -17.70
CA SER A 315 -8.41 19.37 -16.85
C SER A 315 -9.77 18.73 -16.65
N PHE A 316 -9.79 17.43 -16.38
CA PHE A 316 -11.01 16.71 -16.00
C PHE A 316 -11.81 17.46 -14.91
N TYR A 317 -11.11 18.16 -14.02
CA TYR A 317 -11.66 18.89 -12.88
C TYR A 317 -12.14 20.32 -13.17
N THR A 318 -11.89 20.88 -14.36
CA THR A 318 -12.39 22.23 -14.69
C THR A 318 -13.91 22.28 -14.85
N ASN A 319 -14.59 21.12 -15.04
CA ASN A 319 -16.02 21.05 -15.30
C ASN A 319 -16.84 20.25 -14.27
N ASP A 320 -16.23 19.68 -13.23
CA ASP A 320 -16.95 18.94 -12.20
C ASP A 320 -17.69 19.90 -11.25
N LYS A 321 -18.89 20.31 -11.66
CA LYS A 321 -19.94 20.70 -10.74
C LYS A 321 -20.22 19.50 -9.85
N VAL A 322 -19.65 19.53 -8.65
CA VAL A 322 -19.97 18.70 -7.47
C VAL A 322 -21.32 18.00 -7.63
N LEU A 323 -21.29 16.74 -8.08
CA LEU A 323 -22.47 15.89 -8.06
C LEU A 323 -22.80 15.63 -6.59
N LYS A 324 -23.70 16.46 -6.03
CA LYS A 324 -24.35 16.17 -4.76
C LYS A 324 -25.15 14.88 -4.92
N VAL A 325 -24.58 13.76 -4.47
CA VAL A 325 -25.31 12.51 -4.31
C VAL A 325 -26.43 12.77 -3.32
N LYS A 326 -27.68 12.78 -3.81
CA LYS A 326 -28.86 12.76 -2.93
C LYS A 326 -28.92 11.37 -2.28
N PRO A 327 -29.20 11.27 -0.98
CA PRO A 327 -29.41 9.97 -0.34
C PRO A 327 -30.61 9.29 -0.99
N GLY A 328 -30.37 8.17 -1.66
CA GLY A 328 -31.40 7.36 -2.30
C GLY A 328 -32.23 6.62 -1.24
N HIS A 329 -33.54 6.76 -1.32
CA HIS A 329 -34.50 5.98 -0.56
C HIS A 329 -34.30 4.48 -0.82
N TYR A 330 -34.10 3.70 0.24
CA TYR A 330 -34.18 2.25 0.19
C TYR A 330 -35.61 1.83 -0.17
N LEU A 331 -35.79 1.25 -1.34
CA LEU A 331 -36.98 0.45 -1.66
C LEU A 331 -36.83 -0.89 -0.93
N LYS A 332 -37.61 -1.06 0.13
CA LYS A 332 -37.96 -2.39 0.67
C LYS A 332 -38.70 -3.14 -0.43
N HIS A 333 -38.06 -4.12 -1.04
CA HIS A 333 -38.78 -5.22 -1.67
C HIS A 333 -38.70 -6.42 -0.73
N GLY A 334 -39.83 -6.70 -0.07
CA GLY A 334 -40.09 -8.02 0.46
C GLY A 334 -40.44 -8.95 -0.69
N LEU A 335 -39.77 -10.09 -0.75
CA LEU A 335 -40.34 -11.42 -0.51
C LEU A 335 -39.20 -12.39 -0.20
#